data_AF-A0A9Q4IH48-F1
#
_entry.id   AF-A0A9Q4IH48-F1
#
_cell.length_a   1.000
_cell.length_b   1.000
_cell.length_c   1.000
_cell.angle_alpha   90.00
_cell.angle_beta   90.00
_cell.angle_gamma   90.00
#
_symmetry.space_group_name_H-M   'P 1'
#
loop_
_entity.id
_entity.type
_entity.pdbx_description
1 polymer ?
#
loop_
_entity_poly.entity_id
_entity_poly.type
_entity_poly.pdbx_seq_one_letter_code
_entity_poly.pdbx_strand_id
1 'polypeptide(L)'
;MSANNQSSKPWWRQVLTPGWVIAALLIGVFSYYAFTFLAPWQLGKNEALVERNEHISAAFEHDPEPLSSRVDDDGSLGADAEWSRVVATGRYTGDDVLLRLRPVDGTPAFQVLTPFALNDGRVIVVHRGWVKAENSTQVPAVEPAPSGEVTITGLLRADEGEHPNPPMHEQGYDMVYSISPTQVGSLTGTDVVSPYLQLLGGEAGVLDPIPLPQLETGNHLSYGLQWILFGLAAPAGLIYFLYSDSRERRRFEAEQEQLLLDDSPAGSPDPTAPAAPAAPTRQRYGSSRANPWAKAYDKEEER
;
A
#
# COMPACT_ATOMS: atom_id res chain seq x y z
N MET A 1 -22.33 -71.46 5.52
CA MET A 1 -22.55 -70.07 5.95
C MET A 1 -21.24 -69.53 6.51
N SER A 2 -20.54 -68.69 5.75
CA SER A 2 -19.50 -67.79 6.28
C SER A 2 -19.59 -66.51 5.48
N ALA A 3 -20.25 -65.50 6.06
CA ALA A 3 -20.32 -64.15 5.51
C ALA A 3 -18.96 -63.48 5.73
N ASN A 4 -18.27 -63.14 4.64
CA ASN A 4 -17.01 -62.41 4.71
C ASN A 4 -17.33 -60.92 4.86
N ASN A 5 -17.23 -60.42 6.09
CA ASN A 5 -17.46 -59.03 6.45
C ASN A 5 -16.25 -58.19 6.03
N GLN A 6 -16.24 -57.67 4.80
CA GLN A 6 -15.27 -56.65 4.39
C GLN A 6 -15.71 -55.31 4.97
N SER A 7 -15.10 -54.93 6.10
CA SER A 7 -15.28 -53.58 6.66
C SER A 7 -14.74 -52.55 5.67
N SER A 8 -15.62 -51.73 5.13
CA SER A 8 -15.27 -50.56 4.32
C SER A 8 -14.39 -49.64 5.16
N LYS A 9 -13.12 -49.47 4.79
CA LYS A 9 -12.24 -48.51 5.45
C LYS A 9 -12.86 -47.12 5.31
N PRO A 10 -13.02 -46.36 6.41
CA PRO A 10 -13.74 -45.12 6.34
C PRO A 10 -12.92 -44.05 5.61
N TRP A 11 -13.58 -43.33 4.71
CA TRP A 11 -13.04 -42.35 3.76
C TRP A 11 -12.08 -41.31 4.38
N TRP A 12 -12.25 -40.97 5.66
CA TRP A 12 -11.39 -40.02 6.38
C TRP A 12 -9.94 -40.50 6.56
N ARG A 13 -9.69 -41.82 6.66
CA ARG A 13 -8.31 -42.35 6.83
C ARG A 13 -7.42 -42.20 5.60
N GLN A 14 -7.99 -41.99 4.42
CA GLN A 14 -7.23 -41.87 3.17
C GLN A 14 -6.95 -40.40 2.78
N VAL A 15 -7.82 -39.47 3.19
CA VAL A 15 -7.56 -38.01 3.13
C VAL A 15 -6.45 -37.60 4.13
N LEU A 16 -6.21 -38.42 5.16
CA LEU A 16 -5.12 -38.29 6.15
C LEU A 16 -3.77 -38.87 5.70
N THR A 17 -3.50 -38.99 4.39
CA THR A 17 -2.11 -39.26 3.97
C THR A 17 -1.22 -38.06 4.36
N PRO A 18 0.05 -38.29 4.77
CA PRO A 18 0.89 -37.23 5.36
C PRO A 18 0.99 -35.96 4.50
N GLY A 19 0.97 -36.11 3.17
CA GLY A 19 1.02 -35.00 2.23
C GLY A 19 -0.18 -34.05 2.30
N TRP A 20 -1.41 -34.57 2.45
CA TRP A 20 -2.62 -33.74 2.52
C TRP A 20 -2.75 -33.03 3.85
N VAL A 21 -2.31 -33.66 4.94
CA VAL A 21 -2.25 -33.03 6.27
C VAL A 21 -1.23 -31.89 6.28
N ILE A 22 -0.05 -32.11 5.68
CA ILE A 22 0.98 -31.07 5.56
C ILE A 22 0.48 -29.92 4.67
N ALA A 23 -0.16 -30.20 3.53
CA ALA A 23 -0.72 -29.17 2.65
C ALA A 23 -1.81 -28.33 3.35
N ALA A 24 -2.73 -28.98 4.07
CA ALA A 24 -3.77 -28.29 4.84
C ALA A 24 -3.17 -27.42 5.94
N LEU A 25 -2.13 -27.92 6.63
CA LEU A 25 -1.43 -27.17 7.67
C LEU A 25 -0.70 -25.96 7.08
N LEU A 26 0.02 -26.11 5.96
CA LEU A 26 0.69 -25.01 5.27
C LEU A 26 -0.29 -23.94 4.78
N ILE A 27 -1.42 -24.34 4.19
CA ILE A 27 -2.46 -23.41 3.75
C ILE A 27 -3.11 -22.71 4.94
N GLY A 28 -3.35 -23.43 6.05
CA GLY A 28 -3.87 -22.85 7.29
C GLY A 28 -2.92 -21.80 7.88
N VAL A 29 -1.62 -22.12 7.97
CA VAL A 29 -0.58 -21.20 8.44
C VAL A 29 -0.46 -19.99 7.52
N PHE A 30 -0.45 -20.21 6.19
CA PHE A 30 -0.42 -19.12 5.22
C PHE A 30 -1.63 -18.20 5.36
N SER A 31 -2.84 -18.76 5.44
CA SER A 31 -4.08 -17.98 5.57
C SER A 31 -4.11 -17.21 6.89
N TYR A 32 -3.70 -17.83 7.99
CA TYR A 32 -3.53 -17.16 9.28
C TYR A 32 -2.56 -15.98 9.18
N TYR A 33 -1.39 -16.17 8.56
CA TYR A 33 -0.41 -15.12 8.39
C TYR A 33 -0.88 -14.00 7.44
N ALA A 34 -1.63 -14.35 6.40
CA ALA A 34 -2.24 -13.39 5.47
C ALA A 34 -3.21 -12.46 6.20
N PHE A 35 -4.08 -13.00 7.06
CA PHE A 35 -5.07 -12.21 7.80
C PHE A 35 -4.52 -11.47 9.02
N THR A 36 -3.53 -12.04 9.72
CA THR A 36 -3.05 -11.47 11.00
C THR A 36 -1.85 -10.55 10.84
N PHE A 37 -1.08 -10.71 9.76
CA PHE A 37 0.16 -9.94 9.56
C PHE A 37 0.15 -9.19 8.23
N LEU A 38 -0.01 -9.86 7.09
CA LEU A 38 0.19 -9.23 5.79
C LEU A 38 -0.89 -8.21 5.43
N ALA A 39 -2.17 -8.54 5.61
CA ALA A 39 -3.27 -7.62 5.35
C ALA A 39 -3.26 -6.44 6.34
N PRO A 40 -3.18 -6.64 7.67
CA PRO A 40 -3.08 -5.54 8.62
C PRO A 40 -1.82 -4.69 8.45
N TRP A 41 -0.66 -5.26 8.08
CA TRP A 41 0.54 -4.49 7.84
C TRP A 41 0.41 -3.59 6.60
N GLN A 42 -0.21 -4.08 5.53
CA GLN A 42 -0.45 -3.29 4.32
C GLN A 42 -1.55 -2.23 4.50
N LEU A 43 -2.55 -2.51 5.34
CA LEU A 43 -3.65 -1.58 5.64
C LEU A 43 -3.28 -0.58 6.74
N GLY A 44 -2.57 -1.01 7.78
CA GLY A 44 -2.18 -0.23 8.96
C GLY A 44 -1.02 0.74 8.71
N LYS A 45 -0.26 0.58 7.62
CA LYS A 45 0.66 1.62 7.13
C LYS A 45 -0.05 2.97 6.85
N ASN A 46 -1.39 2.98 6.81
CA ASN A 46 -2.18 4.13 6.48
C ASN A 46 -2.85 4.84 7.66
N GLU A 47 -2.75 4.41 8.93
CA GLU A 47 -3.51 5.08 10.00
C GLU A 47 -3.12 6.57 10.13
N ALA A 48 -1.82 6.87 10.23
CA ALA A 48 -1.33 8.26 10.25
C ALA A 48 -1.52 9.02 8.92
N LEU A 49 -1.59 8.29 7.79
CA LEU A 49 -1.85 8.91 6.48
C LEU A 49 -3.33 9.24 6.31
N VAL A 50 -4.23 8.39 6.80
CA VAL A 50 -5.68 8.55 6.76
C VAL A 50 -6.08 9.67 7.70
N GLU A 51 -5.59 9.68 8.94
CA GLU A 51 -5.85 10.76 9.90
C GLU A 51 -5.43 12.13 9.34
N ARG A 52 -4.22 12.23 8.78
CA ARG A 52 -3.77 13.46 8.11
C ARG A 52 -4.65 13.83 6.91
N ASN A 53 -5.00 12.86 6.06
CA ASN A 53 -5.81 13.11 4.87
C ASN A 53 -7.24 13.54 5.24
N GLU A 54 -7.80 12.99 6.31
CA GLU A 54 -9.08 13.39 6.89
C GLU A 54 -9.00 14.82 7.43
N HIS A 55 -7.94 15.19 8.17
CA HIS A 55 -7.73 16.56 8.65
C HIS A 55 -7.60 17.57 7.51
N ILE A 56 -6.81 17.26 6.47
CA ILE A 56 -6.69 18.11 5.30
C ILE A 56 -8.07 18.24 4.61
N SER A 57 -8.76 17.13 4.36
CA SER A 57 -10.07 17.15 3.68
C SER A 57 -11.09 17.99 4.46
N ALA A 58 -11.20 17.77 5.78
CA ALA A 58 -12.08 18.53 6.66
C ALA A 58 -11.74 20.03 6.69
N ALA A 59 -10.45 20.39 6.67
CA ALA A 59 -10.03 21.79 6.59
C ALA A 59 -10.45 22.46 5.28
N PHE A 60 -10.53 21.71 4.18
CA PHE A 60 -11.02 22.23 2.89
C PHE A 60 -12.56 22.26 2.76
N GLU A 61 -13.28 21.54 3.62
CA GLU A 61 -14.76 21.57 3.68
C GLU A 61 -15.31 22.79 4.43
N HIS A 62 -14.50 23.40 5.29
CA HIS A 62 -14.87 24.58 6.08
C HIS A 62 -14.12 25.84 5.67
N ASP A 63 -14.71 27.00 5.99
CA ASP A 63 -14.04 28.27 5.81
C ASP A 63 -12.84 28.38 6.78
N PRO A 64 -11.73 28.99 6.35
CA PRO A 64 -10.58 29.22 7.22
C PRO A 64 -10.93 29.96 8.52
N GLU A 65 -10.37 29.51 9.63
CA GLU A 65 -10.58 30.14 10.94
C GLU A 65 -9.49 31.17 11.27
N PRO A 66 -9.73 32.15 12.15
CA PRO A 66 -8.67 33.04 12.61
C PRO A 66 -7.52 32.27 13.27
N LEU A 67 -6.27 32.61 12.99
CA LEU A 67 -5.09 31.96 13.60
C LEU A 67 -5.17 31.92 15.14
N SER A 68 -5.72 32.99 15.74
CA SER A 68 -5.88 33.11 17.18
C SER A 68 -6.83 32.09 17.81
N SER A 69 -7.67 31.37 17.04
CA SER A 69 -8.52 30.30 17.58
C SER A 69 -7.81 28.95 17.66
N ARG A 70 -6.65 28.80 17.00
CA ARG A 70 -5.94 27.52 16.83
C ARG A 70 -4.53 27.48 17.42
N VAL A 71 -3.99 28.64 17.80
CA VAL A 71 -2.72 28.78 18.52
C VAL A 71 -3.04 29.19 19.95
N ASP A 72 -2.56 28.40 20.91
CA ASP A 72 -2.78 28.64 22.33
C ASP A 72 -2.13 29.96 22.79
N ASP A 73 -2.53 30.45 23.96
CA ASP A 73 -2.02 31.71 24.53
C ASP A 73 -0.49 31.70 24.75
N ASP A 74 0.08 30.50 24.95
CA ASP A 74 1.52 30.29 25.09
C ASP A 74 2.27 30.18 23.75
N GLY A 75 1.57 30.31 22.62
CA GLY A 75 2.16 30.22 21.28
C GLY A 75 2.41 28.79 20.80
N SER A 76 1.91 27.78 21.52
CA SER A 76 1.97 26.39 21.09
C SER A 76 0.81 26.00 20.17
N LEU A 77 1.00 24.90 19.44
CA LEU A 77 -0.03 24.33 18.58
C LEU A 77 -1.04 23.56 19.44
N GLY A 78 -2.31 23.94 19.37
CA GLY A 78 -3.37 23.21 20.06
C GLY A 78 -3.46 21.76 19.59
N ALA A 79 -3.89 20.86 20.47
CA ALA A 79 -4.20 19.47 20.08
C ALA A 79 -5.21 19.49 18.92
N ASP A 80 -4.93 18.73 17.85
CA ASP A 80 -5.72 18.66 16.62
C ASP A 80 -5.73 19.91 15.72
N ALA A 81 -4.84 20.88 15.96
CA ALA A 81 -4.73 22.08 15.12
C ALA A 81 -3.81 21.91 13.90
N GLU A 82 -2.99 20.85 13.84
CA GLU A 82 -2.17 20.58 12.66
C GLU A 82 -3.05 20.30 11.43
N TRP A 83 -2.69 20.86 10.28
CA TRP A 83 -3.43 20.82 9.01
C TRP A 83 -4.72 21.66 8.98
N SER A 84 -5.02 22.42 10.03
CA SER A 84 -6.12 23.39 9.99
C SER A 84 -5.82 24.56 9.03
N ARG A 85 -6.85 25.00 8.28
CA ARG A 85 -6.78 26.20 7.45
C ARG A 85 -7.06 27.42 8.31
N VAL A 86 -6.09 28.33 8.38
CA VAL A 86 -6.16 29.53 9.21
C VAL A 86 -5.88 30.80 8.43
N VAL A 87 -6.49 31.90 8.87
CA VAL A 87 -6.28 33.25 8.35
C VAL A 87 -5.43 34.03 9.34
N ALA A 88 -4.37 34.65 8.85
CA ALA A 88 -3.50 35.55 9.60
C ALA A 88 -3.46 36.92 8.92
N THR A 89 -3.46 37.99 9.71
CA THR A 89 -3.27 39.37 9.22
C THR A 89 -2.08 39.99 9.92
N GLY A 90 -1.22 40.63 9.13
CA GLY A 90 0.07 41.12 9.60
C GLY A 90 0.98 41.53 8.44
N ARG A 91 2.28 41.48 8.66
CA ARG A 91 3.29 41.88 7.67
C ARG A 91 4.50 40.96 7.71
N TYR A 92 5.11 40.72 6.56
CA TYR A 92 6.40 40.05 6.48
C TYR A 92 7.49 40.92 7.09
N THR A 93 8.39 40.30 7.86
CA THR A 93 9.48 40.98 8.57
C THR A 93 10.76 40.16 8.50
N GLY A 94 11.89 40.84 8.48
CA GLY A 94 13.19 40.17 8.43
C GLY A 94 13.55 39.63 7.05
N ASP A 95 14.67 38.92 7.00
CA ASP A 95 15.20 38.32 5.78
C ASP A 95 14.64 36.89 5.59
N ASP A 96 14.64 36.45 4.33
CA ASP A 96 14.23 35.09 3.97
C ASP A 96 15.29 34.06 4.42
N VAL A 97 14.84 32.99 5.06
CA VAL A 97 15.65 31.81 5.41
C VAL A 97 15.28 30.66 4.47
N LEU A 98 16.28 29.98 3.92
CA LEU A 98 16.07 28.93 2.93
C LEU A 98 16.20 27.53 3.54
N LEU A 99 15.17 26.72 3.42
CA LEU A 99 15.26 25.30 3.68
C LEU A 99 15.85 24.59 2.44
N ARG A 100 16.98 23.91 2.66
CA ARG A 100 17.72 23.19 1.60
C ARG A 100 17.60 21.68 1.74
N LEU A 101 18.02 20.97 0.69
CA LEU A 101 18.01 19.50 0.61
C LEU A 101 16.63 18.86 0.78
N ARG A 102 15.56 19.62 0.51
CA ARG A 102 14.19 19.11 0.47
C ARG A 102 13.60 19.30 -0.93
N PRO A 103 13.85 18.35 -1.85
CA PRO A 103 13.28 18.43 -3.18
C PRO A 103 11.75 18.38 -3.12
N VAL A 104 11.10 19.08 -4.06
CA VAL A 104 9.64 19.07 -4.21
C VAL A 104 9.31 18.31 -5.50
N ASP A 105 8.48 17.27 -5.39
CA ASP A 105 8.15 16.36 -6.51
C ASP A 105 9.36 15.87 -7.31
N GLY A 106 10.45 15.54 -6.61
CA GLY A 106 11.71 15.08 -7.21
C GLY A 106 12.56 16.17 -7.85
N THR A 107 12.12 17.43 -7.80
CA THR A 107 12.86 18.59 -8.32
C THR A 107 13.74 19.20 -7.22
N PRO A 108 15.05 19.40 -7.46
CA PRO A 108 15.90 20.16 -6.54
C PRO A 108 15.35 21.57 -6.30
N ALA A 109 15.12 21.91 -5.04
CA ALA A 109 14.41 23.10 -4.64
C ALA A 109 14.97 23.70 -3.35
N PHE A 110 14.76 25.00 -3.19
CA PHE A 110 14.84 25.70 -1.91
C PHE A 110 13.43 26.08 -1.47
N GLN A 111 13.11 25.83 -0.21
CA GLN A 111 11.85 26.25 0.40
C GLN A 111 12.07 27.55 1.17
N VAL A 112 11.18 28.53 1.02
CA VAL A 112 11.39 29.89 1.52
C VAL A 112 10.58 30.10 2.80
N LEU A 113 11.28 30.44 3.88
CA LEU A 113 10.72 30.69 5.20
C LEU A 113 10.94 32.17 5.55
N THR A 114 9.87 32.86 5.95
CA THR A 114 9.95 34.29 6.27
C THR A 114 9.17 34.55 7.56
N PRO A 115 9.74 35.28 8.54
CA PRO A 115 8.99 35.73 9.71
C PRO A 115 7.83 36.66 9.31
N PHE A 116 6.69 36.51 9.99
CA PHE A 116 5.49 37.28 9.76
C PHE A 116 4.96 37.83 11.08
N ALA A 117 5.05 39.15 11.24
CA ALA A 117 4.57 39.85 12.41
C ALA A 117 3.05 40.02 12.34
N LEU A 118 2.35 39.36 13.25
CA LEU A 118 0.89 39.39 13.40
C LEU A 118 0.44 40.69 14.07
N ASN A 119 -0.81 41.06 13.82
CA ASN A 119 -1.40 42.27 14.41
C ASN A 119 -1.61 42.19 15.94
N ASP A 120 -1.52 40.99 16.52
CA ASP A 120 -1.56 40.76 17.97
C ASP A 120 -0.19 40.88 18.66
N GLY A 121 0.87 41.17 17.89
CA GLY A 121 2.24 41.35 18.39
C GLY A 121 3.10 40.09 18.38
N ARG A 122 2.54 38.91 18.08
CA ARG A 122 3.30 37.67 17.91
C ARG A 122 3.96 37.63 16.53
N VAL A 123 4.98 36.79 16.38
CA VAL A 123 5.59 36.51 15.07
C VAL A 123 5.48 35.01 14.79
N ILE A 124 5.02 34.66 13.59
CA ILE A 124 4.96 33.28 13.12
C ILE A 124 5.85 33.12 11.90
N VAL A 125 6.47 31.94 11.74
CA VAL A 125 7.22 31.64 10.52
C VAL A 125 6.23 31.25 9.42
N VAL A 126 6.30 31.92 8.28
CA VAL A 126 5.51 31.61 7.09
C VAL A 126 6.37 30.89 6.09
N HIS A 127 5.97 29.67 5.73
CA HIS A 127 6.51 28.93 4.60
C HIS A 127 5.81 29.40 3.33
N ARG A 128 6.52 30.21 2.55
CA ARG A 128 6.01 30.89 1.35
C ARG A 128 5.96 29.98 0.11
N GLY A 129 6.39 28.73 0.24
CA GLY A 129 6.51 27.79 -0.87
C GLY A 129 7.96 27.52 -1.23
N TRP A 130 8.20 27.16 -2.48
CA TRP A 130 9.52 26.76 -2.97
C TRP A 130 9.92 27.49 -4.26
N VAL A 131 11.21 27.44 -4.54
CA VAL A 131 11.83 27.87 -5.80
C VAL A 131 12.74 26.77 -6.32
N LYS A 132 12.74 26.57 -7.64
CA LYS A 132 13.58 25.56 -8.28
C LYS A 132 15.04 25.98 -8.23
N ALA A 133 15.92 25.09 -7.76
CA ALA A 133 17.36 25.35 -7.74
C ALA A 133 17.93 25.42 -9.17
N GLU A 134 18.78 26.41 -9.43
CA GLU A 134 19.55 26.51 -10.66
C GLU A 134 20.76 25.55 -10.59
N ASN A 135 21.06 24.85 -11.69
CA ASN A 135 22.15 23.87 -11.73
C ASN A 135 22.14 22.85 -10.57
N SER A 136 20.97 22.58 -9.98
CA SER A 136 20.74 21.72 -8.81
C SER A 136 21.25 22.22 -7.46
N THR A 137 22.05 23.29 -7.39
CA THR A 137 22.67 23.77 -6.13
C THR A 137 22.67 25.29 -5.96
N GLN A 138 22.37 26.06 -7.00
CA GLN A 138 22.37 27.52 -6.95
C GLN A 138 20.97 28.02 -6.59
N VAL A 139 20.93 29.00 -5.69
CA VAL A 139 19.72 29.70 -5.27
C VAL A 139 19.33 30.65 -6.41
N PRO A 140 18.12 30.50 -7.00
CA PRO A 140 17.63 31.45 -8.00
C PRO A 140 17.29 32.80 -7.36
N ALA A 141 16.90 33.78 -8.18
CA ALA A 141 16.26 34.98 -7.65
C ALA A 141 14.95 34.61 -6.94
N VAL A 142 14.85 34.92 -5.65
CA VAL A 142 13.63 34.74 -4.85
C VAL A 142 12.81 36.03 -4.94
N GLU A 143 11.53 35.92 -5.30
CA GLU A 143 10.65 37.08 -5.31
C GLU A 143 10.43 37.58 -3.87
N PRO A 144 10.64 38.88 -3.60
CA PRO A 144 10.53 39.42 -2.26
C PRO A 144 9.09 39.31 -1.74
N ALA A 145 8.95 39.17 -0.42
CA ALA A 145 7.64 39.22 0.21
C ALA A 145 6.98 40.60 -0.02
N PRO A 146 5.64 40.66 -0.14
CA PRO A 146 4.92 41.92 -0.26
C PRO A 146 5.24 42.86 0.90
N SER A 147 5.37 44.15 0.58
CA SER A 147 5.51 45.19 1.59
C SER A 147 4.15 45.63 2.13
N GLY A 148 4.10 45.93 3.43
CA GLY A 148 2.89 46.40 4.09
C GLY A 148 2.08 45.29 4.76
N GLU A 149 0.86 45.64 5.17
CA GLU A 149 -0.07 44.72 5.82
C GLU A 149 -0.81 43.88 4.78
N VAL A 150 -0.88 42.57 5.01
CA VAL A 150 -1.59 41.60 4.17
C VAL A 150 -2.37 40.62 5.05
N THR A 151 -3.45 40.10 4.49
CA THR A 151 -4.17 38.95 5.05
C THR A 151 -3.82 37.73 4.21
N ILE A 152 -3.34 36.67 4.87
CA ILE A 152 -2.89 35.42 4.25
C ILE A 152 -3.65 34.24 4.84
N THR A 153 -3.94 33.27 3.99
CA THR A 153 -4.50 31.97 4.37
C THR A 153 -3.42 30.88 4.24
N GLY A 154 -3.33 30.00 5.23
CA GLY A 154 -2.37 28.89 5.17
C GLY A 154 -2.82 27.69 5.98
N LEU A 155 -2.06 26.61 5.84
CA LEU A 155 -2.17 25.41 6.67
C LEU A 155 -1.25 25.55 7.87
N LEU A 156 -1.79 25.38 9.07
CA LEU A 156 -1.00 25.35 10.29
C LEU A 156 -0.24 24.03 10.37
N ARG A 157 1.06 24.09 10.66
CA ARG A 157 1.95 22.93 10.70
C ARG A 157 2.77 22.95 12.00
N ALA A 158 3.02 21.76 12.53
CA ALA A 158 3.81 21.58 13.74
C ALA A 158 5.30 21.87 13.49
N ASP A 159 6.01 22.33 14.53
CA ASP A 159 7.47 22.42 14.51
C ASP A 159 8.09 21.05 14.21
N GLU A 160 8.99 21.00 13.21
CA GLU A 160 9.70 19.77 12.84
C GLU A 160 10.87 19.43 13.77
N GLY A 161 11.21 20.36 14.67
CA GLY A 161 12.39 20.30 15.51
C GLY A 161 13.68 20.65 14.77
N GLU A 162 14.74 20.90 15.52
CA GLU A 162 16.04 21.24 14.95
C GLU A 162 16.71 20.02 14.30
N HIS A 163 17.21 20.20 13.08
CA HIS A 163 18.01 19.19 12.41
C HIS A 163 19.42 19.09 13.06
N PRO A 164 20.03 17.89 13.16
CA PRO A 164 21.37 17.72 13.76
C PRO A 164 22.49 18.51 13.07
N ASN A 165 22.33 18.78 11.77
CA ASN A 165 23.27 19.63 11.04
C ASN A 165 22.99 21.10 11.34
N PRO A 166 24.02 21.90 11.69
CA PRO A 166 23.84 23.30 11.98
C PRO A 166 23.41 24.09 10.74
N PRO A 167 22.70 25.22 10.91
CA PRO A 167 22.47 26.17 9.83
C PRO A 167 23.77 26.65 9.18
N MET A 168 23.68 27.13 7.94
CA MET A 168 24.81 27.71 7.22
C MET A 168 24.41 29.00 6.53
N HIS A 169 25.39 29.85 6.24
CA HIS A 169 25.20 31.01 5.40
C HIS A 169 25.89 30.78 4.06
N GLU A 170 25.14 30.77 2.96
CA GLU A 170 25.67 30.56 1.61
C GLU A 170 24.86 31.36 0.59
N GLN A 171 25.50 31.83 -0.48
CA GLN A 171 24.84 32.53 -1.59
C GLN A 171 23.96 33.73 -1.17
N GLY A 172 24.27 34.34 -0.02
CA GLY A 172 23.56 35.49 0.54
C GLY A 172 22.34 35.16 1.40
N TYR A 173 22.11 33.89 1.73
CA TYR A 173 20.99 33.44 2.54
C TYR A 173 21.45 32.60 3.72
N ASP A 174 20.73 32.72 4.84
CA ASP A 174 20.79 31.71 5.88
C ASP A 174 19.98 30.49 5.46
N MET A 175 20.54 29.30 5.68
CA MET A 175 19.97 28.05 5.24
C MET A 175 19.85 27.04 6.36
N VAL A 176 18.69 26.36 6.41
CA VAL A 176 18.31 25.36 7.41
C VAL A 176 17.98 24.02 6.74
N TYR A 177 17.90 22.95 7.54
CA TYR A 177 17.63 21.57 7.07
C TYR A 177 16.28 21.01 7.53
N SER A 178 15.64 21.65 8.52
CA SER A 178 14.28 21.38 8.98
C SER A 178 13.54 22.70 9.17
N ILE A 179 12.21 22.66 9.16
CA ILE A 179 11.39 23.84 9.45
C ILE A 179 11.19 23.91 10.96
N SER A 180 12.14 24.54 11.65
CA SER A 180 12.01 24.86 13.07
C SER A 180 11.84 26.36 13.28
N PRO A 181 10.67 26.82 13.75
CA PRO A 181 10.44 28.24 14.04
C PRO A 181 11.52 28.81 14.96
N THR A 182 11.87 28.13 16.04
CA THR A 182 12.90 28.56 17.00
C THR A 182 14.26 28.81 16.32
N GLN A 183 14.66 27.93 15.39
CA GLN A 183 15.91 28.07 14.65
C GLN A 183 15.85 29.25 13.66
N VAL A 184 14.74 29.42 12.94
CA VAL A 184 14.52 30.55 12.03
C VAL A 184 14.48 31.88 12.80
N GLY A 185 13.80 31.91 13.95
CA GLY A 185 13.75 33.06 14.85
C GLY A 185 15.15 33.45 15.34
N SER A 186 15.97 32.47 15.71
CA SER A 186 17.36 32.72 16.12
C SER A 186 18.22 33.33 15.01
N LEU A 187 18.05 32.88 13.77
CA LEU A 187 18.78 33.41 12.60
C LEU A 187 18.32 34.83 12.24
N THR A 188 17.01 35.10 12.36
CA THR A 188 16.40 36.39 12.01
C THR A 188 16.34 37.37 13.18
N GLY A 189 16.84 37.00 14.36
CA GLY A 189 16.82 37.82 15.57
C GLY A 189 15.42 38.13 16.09
N THR A 190 14.45 37.24 15.83
CA THR A 190 13.04 37.45 16.15
C THR A 190 12.51 36.32 17.02
N ASP A 191 11.75 36.65 18.07
CA ASP A 191 11.04 35.66 18.88
C ASP A 191 9.78 35.21 18.16
N VAL A 192 9.64 33.91 17.91
CA VAL A 192 8.56 33.35 17.09
C VAL A 192 7.80 32.26 17.83
N VAL A 193 6.50 32.14 17.54
CA VAL A 193 5.66 31.05 18.05
C VAL A 193 6.03 29.70 17.41
N SER A 194 5.65 28.60 18.05
CA SER A 194 6.10 27.24 17.72
C SER A 194 5.05 26.35 17.01
N PRO A 195 4.23 26.95 16.14
CA PRO A 195 3.94 26.34 14.83
C PRO A 195 4.42 27.22 13.67
N TYR A 196 4.37 26.70 12.44
CA TYR A 196 4.58 27.49 11.23
C TYR A 196 3.35 27.46 10.31
N LEU A 197 3.22 28.49 9.47
CA LEU A 197 2.11 28.63 8.53
C LEU A 197 2.58 28.34 7.11
N GLN A 198 2.04 27.29 6.47
CA GLN A 198 2.32 26.99 5.07
C GLN A 198 1.31 27.66 4.16
N LEU A 199 1.76 28.57 3.29
CA LEU A 199 0.87 29.28 2.37
C LEU A 199 0.21 28.34 1.36
N LEU A 200 -1.04 28.65 1.04
CA LEU A 200 -1.77 28.08 -0.08
C LEU A 200 -1.53 28.91 -1.35
N GLY A 201 -1.82 28.33 -2.51
CA GLY A 201 -1.68 29.03 -3.79
C GLY A 201 -2.63 30.22 -3.91
N GLY A 202 -2.15 31.32 -4.49
CA GLY A 202 -2.92 32.57 -4.67
C GLY A 202 -2.82 33.58 -3.53
N GLU A 203 -2.09 33.24 -2.46
CA GLU A 203 -1.92 34.10 -1.29
C GLU A 203 -0.82 35.15 -1.47
N ALA A 204 -0.92 36.26 -0.74
CA ALA A 204 0.06 37.35 -0.83
C ALA A 204 1.45 36.86 -0.41
N GLY A 205 2.41 36.90 -1.34
CA GLY A 205 3.79 36.47 -1.09
C GLY A 205 4.06 34.98 -1.27
N VAL A 206 3.07 34.19 -1.72
CA VAL A 206 3.32 32.82 -2.14
C VAL A 206 4.23 32.78 -3.37
N LEU A 207 5.16 31.83 -3.38
CA LEU A 207 5.98 31.47 -4.54
C LEU A 207 5.30 30.28 -5.24
N ASP A 208 6.03 29.21 -5.54
CA ASP A 208 5.39 27.95 -5.91
C ASP A 208 4.86 27.26 -4.65
N PRO A 209 3.54 27.00 -4.52
CA PRO A 209 2.99 26.38 -3.33
C PRO A 209 3.49 24.93 -3.19
N ILE A 210 3.64 24.48 -1.95
CA ILE A 210 3.96 23.09 -1.67
C ILE A 210 2.75 22.23 -2.04
N PRO A 211 2.93 21.18 -2.87
CA PRO A 211 1.85 20.28 -3.22
C PRO A 211 1.31 19.63 -1.94
N LEU A 212 -0.01 19.61 -1.81
CA LEU A 212 -0.63 18.86 -0.73
C LEU A 212 -0.29 17.37 -0.92
N PRO A 213 -0.01 16.65 0.18
CA PRO A 213 0.25 15.22 0.08
C PRO A 213 -0.95 14.54 -0.59
N GLN A 214 -0.69 13.55 -1.44
CA GLN A 214 -1.75 12.83 -2.15
C GLN A 214 -2.72 12.20 -1.14
N LEU A 215 -3.99 12.57 -1.25
CA LEU A 215 -5.07 12.02 -0.44
C LEU A 215 -5.45 10.58 -0.85
N GLU A 216 -4.92 10.12 -1.98
CA GLU A 216 -5.22 8.85 -2.62
C GLU A 216 -4.59 7.66 -1.88
N THR A 217 -5.43 6.86 -1.21
CA THR A 217 -5.12 5.52 -0.67
C THR A 217 -5.03 4.44 -1.77
N GLY A 218 -4.80 4.84 -3.03
CA GLY A 218 -5.22 4.08 -4.21
C GLY A 218 -4.51 2.74 -4.48
N ASN A 219 -3.28 2.54 -3.99
CA ASN A 219 -2.50 1.34 -4.33
C ASN A 219 -2.35 0.31 -3.18
N HIS A 220 -2.60 0.72 -1.93
CA HIS A 220 -2.35 -0.14 -0.76
C HIS A 220 -3.61 -0.95 -0.38
N LEU A 221 -4.79 -0.37 -0.64
CA LEU A 221 -6.08 -1.04 -0.44
C LEU A 221 -6.24 -2.25 -1.38
N SER A 222 -5.82 -2.12 -2.65
CA SER A 222 -5.88 -3.20 -3.63
C SER A 222 -4.96 -4.37 -3.25
N TYR A 223 -3.75 -4.08 -2.76
CA TYR A 223 -2.81 -5.11 -2.32
C TYR A 223 -3.22 -5.76 -0.98
N GLY A 224 -3.78 -4.98 -0.04
CA GLY A 224 -4.40 -5.53 1.17
C GLY A 224 -5.57 -6.46 0.86
N LEU A 225 -6.42 -6.08 -0.09
CA LEU A 225 -7.52 -6.92 -0.57
C LEU A 225 -7.02 -8.19 -1.30
N GLN A 226 -5.91 -8.11 -2.03
CA GLN A 226 -5.28 -9.28 -2.63
C GLN A 226 -4.86 -10.31 -1.56
N TRP A 227 -4.27 -9.88 -0.44
CA TRP A 227 -3.93 -10.80 0.65
C TRP A 227 -5.15 -11.46 1.28
N ILE A 228 -6.23 -10.72 1.46
CA ILE A 228 -7.52 -11.26 1.93
C ILE A 228 -8.05 -12.28 0.93
N LEU A 229 -8.01 -11.97 -0.37
CA LEU A 229 -8.47 -12.86 -1.42
C LEU A 229 -7.64 -14.15 -1.48
N PHE A 230 -6.30 -14.06 -1.38
CA PHE A 230 -5.43 -15.24 -1.34
C PHE A 230 -5.65 -16.08 -0.08
N GLY A 231 -5.83 -15.43 1.07
CA GLY A 231 -6.15 -16.09 2.34
C GLY A 231 -7.49 -16.85 2.32
N LEU A 232 -8.44 -16.44 1.47
CA LEU A 232 -9.70 -17.15 1.24
C LEU A 232 -9.61 -18.19 0.10
N ALA A 233 -8.95 -17.85 -1.00
CA ALA A 233 -8.89 -18.67 -2.20
C ALA A 233 -8.06 -19.95 -1.99
N ALA A 234 -6.96 -19.88 -1.22
CA ALA A 234 -6.14 -21.04 -0.93
C ALA A 234 -6.90 -22.16 -0.17
N PRO A 235 -7.59 -21.89 0.96
CA PRO A 235 -8.40 -22.91 1.63
C PRO A 235 -9.63 -23.32 0.81
N ALA A 236 -10.28 -22.39 0.10
CA ALA A 236 -11.40 -22.73 -0.78
C ALA A 236 -10.99 -23.69 -1.91
N GLY A 237 -9.84 -23.46 -2.53
CA GLY A 237 -9.26 -24.34 -3.55
C GLY A 237 -8.94 -25.73 -3.00
N LEU A 238 -8.39 -25.81 -1.78
CA LEU A 238 -8.14 -27.09 -1.11
C LEU A 238 -9.43 -27.87 -0.86
N ILE A 239 -10.47 -27.20 -0.33
CA ILE A 239 -11.78 -27.81 -0.07
C ILE A 239 -12.41 -28.31 -1.37
N TYR A 240 -12.38 -27.48 -2.42
CA TYR A 240 -12.90 -27.84 -3.73
C TYR A 240 -12.19 -29.08 -4.30
N PHE A 241 -10.86 -29.13 -4.22
CA PHE A 241 -10.06 -30.24 -4.77
C PHE A 241 -10.30 -31.55 -4.00
N LEU A 242 -10.43 -31.48 -2.68
CA LEU A 242 -10.81 -32.63 -1.86
C LEU A 242 -12.21 -33.14 -2.22
N TYR A 243 -13.14 -32.23 -2.47
CA TYR A 243 -14.50 -32.58 -2.90
C TYR A 243 -14.51 -33.19 -4.31
N SER A 244 -13.76 -32.63 -5.27
CA SER A 244 -13.69 -33.14 -6.63
C SER A 244 -13.03 -34.51 -6.71
N ASP A 245 -11.90 -34.72 -6.01
CA ASP A 245 -11.21 -36.02 -5.95
C ASP A 245 -12.11 -37.08 -5.30
N SER A 246 -12.84 -36.74 -4.23
CA SER A 246 -13.82 -37.66 -3.63
C SER A 246 -14.94 -38.03 -4.60
N ARG A 247 -15.45 -37.06 -5.38
CA ARG A 247 -16.51 -37.29 -6.35
C ARG A 247 -16.05 -38.14 -7.53
N GLU A 248 -14.84 -37.91 -8.05
CA GLU A 248 -14.25 -38.69 -9.15
C GLU A 248 -13.99 -40.13 -8.72
N ARG A 249 -13.47 -40.35 -7.51
CA ARG A 249 -13.25 -41.70 -6.98
C ARG A 249 -14.55 -42.47 -6.80
N ARG A 250 -15.61 -41.84 -6.29
CA ARG A 250 -16.95 -42.48 -6.19
C ARG A 250 -17.50 -42.88 -7.55
N ARG A 251 -17.24 -42.09 -8.60
CA ARG A 251 -17.63 -42.45 -9.98
C ARG A 251 -16.82 -43.64 -10.49
N PHE A 252 -15.52 -43.64 -10.27
CA PHE A 252 -14.64 -44.73 -10.68
C PHE A 252 -14.92 -46.04 -9.94
N GLU A 253 -15.29 -45.98 -8.65
CA GLU A 253 -15.75 -47.13 -7.88
C GLU A 253 -17.08 -47.68 -8.42
N ALA A 254 -18.04 -46.80 -8.73
CA ALA A 254 -19.31 -47.21 -9.34
C ALA A 254 -19.15 -47.79 -10.75
N GLU A 255 -18.24 -47.24 -11.58
CA GLU A 255 -17.91 -47.78 -12.90
C GLU A 255 -17.22 -49.16 -12.78
N GLN A 256 -16.30 -49.34 -11.83
CA GLN A 256 -15.69 -50.65 -11.58
C GLN A 256 -16.72 -51.66 -11.05
N GLU A 257 -17.62 -51.27 -10.17
CA GLU A 257 -18.69 -52.14 -9.68
C GLU A 257 -19.61 -52.58 -10.82
N GLN A 258 -19.97 -51.66 -11.73
CA GLN A 258 -20.72 -52.00 -12.94
C GLN A 258 -19.96 -52.98 -13.86
N LEU A 259 -18.66 -52.76 -14.08
CA LEU A 259 -17.84 -53.66 -14.88
C LEU A 259 -17.70 -55.06 -14.24
N LEU A 260 -17.60 -55.14 -12.91
CA LEU A 260 -17.55 -56.42 -12.18
C LEU A 260 -18.89 -57.16 -12.20
N LEU A 261 -20.01 -56.43 -12.25
CA LEU A 261 -21.34 -57.01 -12.42
C LEU A 261 -21.57 -57.51 -13.86
N ASP A 262 -21.06 -56.80 -14.87
CA ASP A 262 -21.11 -57.21 -16.29
C ASP A 262 -20.21 -58.41 -16.59
N ASP A 263 -19.05 -58.52 -15.92
CA ASP A 263 -18.09 -59.63 -16.07
C ASP A 263 -18.41 -60.83 -15.16
N SER A 264 -19.51 -60.76 -14.39
CA SER A 264 -20.01 -61.90 -13.61
C SER A 264 -20.70 -62.90 -14.56
N PRO A 265 -20.26 -64.18 -14.60
CA PRO A 265 -20.75 -65.15 -15.58
C PRO A 265 -22.17 -65.61 -15.22
N ALA A 266 -23.18 -64.86 -15.66
CA ALA A 266 -24.54 -65.36 -15.78
C ALA A 266 -24.64 -66.17 -17.08
N GLY A 267 -24.35 -67.47 -16.98
CA GLY A 267 -24.65 -68.45 -18.01
C GLY A 267 -23.45 -69.29 -18.44
N SER A 268 -23.40 -70.53 -17.97
CA SER A 268 -22.51 -71.57 -18.50
C SER A 268 -22.74 -71.71 -20.02
N PRO A 269 -21.68 -71.82 -20.85
CA PRO A 269 -21.86 -72.08 -22.27
C PRO A 269 -22.38 -73.51 -22.49
N ASP A 270 -23.52 -73.61 -23.17
CA ASP A 270 -24.15 -74.84 -23.64
C ASP A 270 -23.25 -75.54 -24.69
N PRO A 271 -22.85 -76.82 -24.54
CA PRO A 271 -21.77 -77.43 -25.33
C PRO A 271 -22.16 -77.90 -26.74
N THR A 272 -23.16 -77.29 -27.39
CA THR A 272 -23.67 -77.79 -28.68
C THR A 272 -24.06 -76.68 -29.66
N ALA A 273 -23.09 -76.09 -30.37
CA ALA A 273 -23.31 -75.40 -31.66
C ALA A 273 -21.98 -75.18 -32.41
N PRO A 274 -21.94 -75.29 -33.75
CA PRO A 274 -20.71 -75.50 -34.51
C PRO A 274 -19.91 -74.22 -34.79
N ALA A 275 -18.60 -74.40 -34.98
CA ALA A 275 -17.65 -73.34 -35.31
C ALA A 275 -18.00 -72.62 -36.63
N ALA A 276 -17.97 -71.28 -36.60
CA ALA A 276 -18.09 -70.39 -37.76
C ALA A 276 -17.01 -69.28 -37.69
N PRO A 277 -16.60 -68.69 -38.84
CA PRO A 277 -15.20 -68.42 -39.14
C PRO A 277 -14.65 -67.08 -38.61
N ALA A 278 -13.32 -67.04 -38.49
CA ALA A 278 -12.53 -65.90 -38.02
C ALA A 278 -12.83 -64.60 -38.78
N ALA A 279 -13.22 -63.57 -38.04
CA ALA A 279 -13.38 -62.20 -38.50
C ALA A 279 -12.07 -61.40 -38.36
N PRO A 280 -11.82 -60.42 -39.25
CA PRO A 280 -10.50 -59.80 -39.44
C PRO A 280 -10.10 -58.86 -38.30
N THR A 281 -8.79 -58.85 -38.02
CA THR A 281 -8.08 -58.05 -37.02
C THR A 281 -8.33 -56.55 -37.23
N ARG A 282 -9.19 -55.94 -36.42
CA ARG A 282 -9.28 -54.47 -36.33
C ARG A 282 -8.23 -53.96 -35.36
N GLN A 283 -7.37 -53.10 -35.90
CA GLN A 283 -6.26 -52.44 -35.21
C GLN A 283 -6.73 -51.71 -33.95
N ARG A 284 -5.99 -52.00 -32.87
CA ARG A 284 -6.02 -51.36 -31.56
C ARG A 284 -5.85 -49.86 -31.71
N TYR A 285 -6.90 -49.11 -31.36
CA TYR A 285 -6.87 -47.65 -31.33
C TYR A 285 -5.78 -47.17 -30.36
N GLY A 286 -5.08 -46.13 -30.79
CA GLY A 286 -3.80 -45.69 -30.26
C GLY A 286 -3.86 -45.12 -28.84
N SER A 287 -2.82 -45.43 -28.08
CA SER A 287 -2.41 -44.68 -26.90
C SER A 287 -1.72 -43.39 -27.35
N SER A 288 -2.49 -42.33 -27.58
CA SER A 288 -1.96 -40.97 -27.71
C SER A 288 -2.31 -40.17 -26.45
N ARG A 289 -1.63 -40.45 -25.34
CA ARG A 289 -1.42 -39.42 -24.31
C ARG A 289 -0.21 -38.61 -24.79
N ALA A 290 -0.47 -37.46 -25.37
CA ALA A 290 0.57 -36.49 -25.70
C ALA A 290 1.30 -36.11 -24.40
N ASN A 291 2.61 -36.39 -24.34
CA ASN A 291 3.46 -35.98 -23.24
C ASN A 291 3.86 -34.50 -23.46
N PRO A 292 3.42 -33.53 -22.64
CA PRO A 292 3.60 -32.10 -22.95
C PRO A 292 5.06 -31.60 -22.85
N TRP A 293 5.98 -32.43 -22.34
CA TRP A 293 7.33 -31.99 -21.93
C TRP A 293 8.46 -32.48 -22.84
N ALA A 294 8.16 -33.16 -23.95
CA ALA A 294 9.18 -33.76 -24.82
C ALA A 294 10.00 -32.76 -25.67
N LYS A 295 9.69 -31.46 -25.65
CA LYS A 295 10.35 -30.46 -26.52
C LYS A 295 11.55 -29.73 -25.89
N ALA A 296 12.00 -30.12 -24.70
CA ALA A 296 13.03 -29.37 -23.97
C ALA A 296 14.46 -29.94 -24.04
N TYR A 297 14.71 -31.09 -24.69
CA TYR A 297 16.03 -31.75 -24.62
C TYR A 297 16.80 -31.94 -25.94
N ASP A 298 16.27 -31.49 -27.09
CA ASP A 298 16.96 -31.64 -28.39
C ASP A 298 17.83 -30.44 -28.78
N LYS A 299 18.35 -29.65 -27.83
CA LYS A 299 19.16 -28.46 -28.15
C LYS A 299 20.59 -28.46 -27.59
N GLU A 300 21.18 -29.64 -27.40
CA GLU A 300 22.61 -29.78 -27.03
C GLU A 300 23.42 -30.73 -27.93
N GLU A 301 22.89 -31.24 -29.05
CA GLU A 301 23.63 -32.11 -29.98
C GLU A 301 23.85 -31.53 -31.40
N GLU A 302 23.82 -30.20 -31.56
CA GLU A 302 24.45 -29.57 -32.72
C GLU A 302 25.60 -28.67 -32.26
N ARG A 303 26.74 -29.34 -32.15
CA ARG A 303 28.08 -28.76 -32.15
C ARG A 303 28.53 -28.53 -33.59
#